data_AF-A0A7I8WA54-F1
#
_entry.id   AF-A0A7I8WA54-F1
#
_cell.length_a   1.000
_cell.length_b   1.000
_cell.length_c   1.000
_cell.angle_alpha   90.00
_cell.angle_beta   90.00
_cell.angle_gamma   90.00
#
_symmetry.space_group_name_H-M   'P 1'
#
loop_
_entity.id
_entity.type
_entity.pdbx_description
1 polymer ?
#
loop_
_entity_poly.entity_id
_entity_poly.type
_entity_poly.pdbx_seq_one_letter_code
_entity_poly.pdbx_strand_id
1 'polypeptide(L)'
;MDIRLVCFYGKVFCEVLSGSLEKAILDVHNKLRRQEGAADMKIMSWNGPLANQASKWAEKCHFEHGFDKTEGVDGSAGQNLFISGGSGQYTDMEAVVKAWYNEKKDYNYNKLSCSKVCGHYTQVVWADTNRLGCGYKYCSKLTEDNGKVKNNVHYIVCNYSPPGNFKGQKPFKKGDACSLCSSGSGWCRDGLCDSCSSASGDCTCPLKCKNCGTLNSSNCKCKCSTGWTGGDCSEDCKDNHSKCGKSPGYPKSVCKNPTIIDFMKSNYGGQKICNDASEMKIGKIVIILSILLAYI
;
A
#
# COMPACT_ATOMS: atom_id res chain seq x y z
N MET A 1 21.67 11.30 20.85
CA MET A 1 20.73 10.94 21.92
C MET A 1 20.82 9.44 22.11
N ASP A 2 21.02 9.04 23.36
CA ASP A 2 21.72 7.85 23.86
C ASP A 2 21.38 6.48 23.24
N ILE A 3 22.43 5.73 22.92
CA ILE A 3 22.41 4.26 22.86
C ILE A 3 22.23 3.78 24.31
N ARG A 4 21.02 3.38 24.68
CA ARG A 4 20.83 2.60 25.91
C ARG A 4 21.01 1.11 25.60
N LEU A 5 22.25 0.64 25.76
CA LEU A 5 22.53 -0.76 26.06
C LEU A 5 21.92 -1.06 27.43
N VAL A 6 20.79 -1.78 27.45
CA VAL A 6 20.25 -2.32 28.70
C VAL A 6 20.38 -3.84 28.62
N CYS A 7 21.55 -4.36 28.99
CA CYS A 7 21.74 -5.80 29.16
C CYS A 7 21.13 -6.24 30.50
N PHE A 8 20.01 -6.98 30.47
CA PHE A 8 19.57 -7.77 31.64
C PHE A 8 19.97 -9.23 31.44
N TYR A 9 20.82 -9.72 32.34
CA TYR A 9 21.04 -11.14 32.71
C TYR A 9 20.79 -12.20 31.61
N GLY A 10 21.83 -12.56 30.87
CA GLY A 10 22.00 -13.93 30.36
C GLY A 10 21.14 -14.40 29.18
N LYS A 11 20.43 -13.53 28.45
CA LYS A 11 19.82 -13.86 27.16
C LYS A 11 20.46 -13.06 26.03
N VAL A 12 20.78 -13.76 24.94
CA VAL A 12 21.30 -13.20 23.69
C VAL A 12 20.40 -12.05 23.25
N PHE A 13 20.94 -10.83 23.15
CA PHE A 13 20.19 -9.66 22.71
C PHE A 13 19.92 -9.76 21.20
N CYS A 14 18.65 -9.60 20.82
CA CYS A 14 18.23 -9.38 19.44
C CYS A 14 18.84 -8.07 18.93
N GLU A 15 19.63 -8.11 17.86
CA GLU A 15 20.04 -6.88 17.18
C GLU A 15 18.87 -6.43 16.28
N VAL A 16 17.98 -5.61 16.84
CA VAL A 16 17.15 -4.72 16.02
C VAL A 16 18.10 -3.77 15.29
N LEU A 17 17.82 -3.45 14.02
CA LEU A 17 18.57 -2.42 13.30
C LEU A 17 18.65 -1.17 14.20
N SER A 18 19.83 -0.55 14.31
CA SER A 18 19.95 0.69 15.11
C SER A 18 19.01 1.75 14.52
N GLY A 19 18.48 2.67 15.34
CA GLY A 19 17.53 3.68 14.86
C GLY A 19 18.03 4.51 13.66
N SER A 20 19.36 4.66 13.49
CA SER A 20 19.97 5.23 12.29
C SER A 20 19.79 4.37 11.03
N LEU A 21 19.93 3.05 11.13
CA LEU A 21 19.76 2.11 10.03
C LEU A 21 18.29 1.87 9.71
N GLU A 22 17.41 1.83 10.72
CA GLU A 22 15.94 1.80 10.53
C GLU A 22 15.48 3.02 9.72
N LYS A 23 15.96 4.20 10.10
CA LYS A 23 15.69 5.43 9.36
C LYS A 23 16.26 5.37 7.95
N ALA A 24 17.51 4.92 7.79
CA ALA A 24 18.15 4.83 6.47
C ALA A 24 17.39 3.92 5.51
N ILE A 25 17.01 2.72 5.95
CA ILE A 25 16.28 1.78 5.09
C ILE A 25 14.88 2.31 4.73
N LEU A 26 14.18 2.93 5.69
CA LEU A 26 12.87 3.53 5.46
C LEU A 26 12.93 4.72 4.50
N ASP A 27 13.92 5.60 4.68
CA ASP A 27 14.11 6.78 3.83
C ASP A 27 14.41 6.38 2.38
N VAL A 28 15.23 5.34 2.17
CA VAL A 28 15.52 4.83 0.82
C VAL A 28 14.28 4.23 0.17
N HIS A 29 13.44 3.50 0.92
CA HIS A 29 12.15 3.01 0.40
C HIS A 29 11.27 4.19 -0.06
N ASN A 30 11.05 5.18 0.80
CA ASN A 30 10.20 6.33 0.47
C ASN A 30 10.79 7.16 -0.70
N LYS A 31 12.11 7.34 -0.76
CA LYS A 31 12.80 8.00 -1.88
C LYS A 31 12.52 7.31 -3.21
N LEU A 32 12.64 5.98 -3.27
CA LEU A 32 12.43 5.22 -4.51
C LEU A 32 10.94 5.17 -4.90
N ARG A 33 10.03 5.05 -3.92
CA ARG A 33 8.58 5.06 -4.14
C ARG A 33 8.09 6.35 -4.81
N ARG A 34 8.69 7.50 -4.48
CA ARG A 34 8.39 8.80 -5.11
C ARG A 34 8.73 8.85 -6.60
N GLN A 35 9.68 8.05 -7.05
CA GLN A 35 10.22 8.08 -8.41
C GLN A 35 9.41 7.25 -9.41
N GLU A 36 8.34 6.58 -8.97
CA GLU A 36 7.57 5.66 -9.82
C GLU A 36 6.51 6.34 -10.71
N GLY A 37 6.22 7.63 -10.49
CA GLY A 37 5.11 8.30 -11.18
C GLY A 37 3.77 7.67 -10.83
N ALA A 38 3.56 7.49 -9.52
CA ALA A 38 2.42 6.76 -8.96
C ALA A 38 1.41 7.72 -8.32
N ALA A 39 0.15 7.58 -8.72
CA ALA A 39 -0.95 8.42 -8.27
C ALA A 39 -1.45 8.12 -6.84
N ASP A 40 -1.20 6.91 -6.36
CA ASP A 40 -1.79 6.35 -5.14
C ASP A 40 -0.75 5.84 -4.12
N MET A 41 0.53 6.13 -4.35
CA MET A 41 1.63 5.60 -3.55
C MET A 41 1.61 6.14 -2.11
N LYS A 42 1.36 5.29 -1.13
CA LYS A 42 1.38 5.69 0.29
C LYS A 42 2.81 5.90 0.79
N ILE A 43 2.97 6.85 1.70
CA ILE A 43 4.18 6.95 2.51
C ILE A 43 4.31 5.73 3.40
N MET A 44 5.51 5.16 3.50
CA MET A 44 5.82 4.09 4.45
C MET A 44 6.27 4.68 5.80
N SER A 45 5.86 4.05 6.88
CA SER A 45 6.35 4.29 8.24
C SER A 45 6.95 3.03 8.86
N TRP A 46 7.84 3.21 9.83
CA TRP A 46 8.43 2.10 10.57
C TRP A 46 7.40 1.42 11.47
N ASN A 47 7.48 0.10 11.58
CA ASN A 47 6.63 -0.70 12.44
C ASN A 47 7.49 -1.67 13.27
N GLY A 48 7.59 -1.39 14.57
CA GLY A 48 8.36 -2.18 15.53
C GLY A 48 7.97 -3.67 15.57
N PRO A 49 6.67 -4.04 15.61
CA PRO A 49 6.26 -5.45 15.55
C PRO A 49 6.75 -6.19 14.30
N LEU A 50 6.65 -5.58 13.10
CA LEU A 50 7.20 -6.16 11.87
C LEU A 50 8.72 -6.34 11.95
N ALA A 51 9.42 -5.36 12.54
CA ALA A 51 10.87 -5.43 12.71
C ALA A 51 11.28 -6.55 13.67
N ASN A 52 10.58 -6.71 14.80
CA ASN A 52 10.81 -7.80 15.74
C ASN A 52 10.62 -9.17 15.07
N GLN A 53 9.54 -9.33 14.30
CA GLN A 53 9.28 -10.55 13.54
C GLN A 53 10.37 -10.82 12.49
N ALA A 54 10.85 -9.78 11.79
CA ALA A 54 11.92 -9.90 10.82
C ALA A 54 13.27 -10.27 11.48
N SER A 55 13.59 -9.70 12.63
CA SER A 55 14.80 -10.05 13.40
C SER A 55 14.79 -11.50 13.85
N LYS A 56 13.67 -11.98 14.42
CA LYS A 56 13.51 -13.39 14.79
C LYS A 56 13.65 -14.34 13.60
N TRP A 57 13.17 -13.93 12.43
CA TRP A 57 13.36 -14.72 11.21
C TRP A 57 14.83 -14.75 10.78
N ALA A 58 15.50 -13.60 10.80
CA ALA A 58 16.92 -13.48 10.45
C ALA A 58 17.83 -14.31 11.38
N GLU A 59 17.47 -14.44 12.66
CA GLU A 59 18.21 -15.24 13.65
C GLU A 59 18.37 -16.71 13.28
N LYS A 60 17.45 -17.26 12.48
CA LYS A 60 17.53 -18.64 12.02
C LYS A 60 18.72 -18.91 11.10
N CYS A 61 19.27 -17.86 10.48
CA CYS A 61 20.32 -18.00 9.47
C CYS A 61 19.95 -19.03 8.37
N HIS A 62 18.69 -18.99 7.96
CA HIS A 62 18.15 -19.81 6.87
C HIS A 62 17.54 -18.87 5.82
N PHE A 63 18.04 -18.95 4.59
CA PHE A 63 17.61 -18.09 3.50
C PHE A 63 16.38 -18.68 2.82
N GLU A 64 15.24 -18.46 3.48
CA GLU A 64 13.93 -18.89 3.05
C GLU A 64 12.87 -17.85 3.45
N HIS A 65 11.75 -17.82 2.73
CA HIS A 65 10.62 -16.98 3.10
C HIS A 65 9.82 -17.58 4.26
N GLY A 66 9.40 -16.73 5.20
CA GLY A 66 8.43 -17.10 6.22
C GLY A 66 8.36 -16.13 7.38
N PHE A 67 7.53 -16.46 8.37
CA PHE A 67 7.25 -15.60 9.50
C PHE A 67 7.19 -16.41 10.79
N ASP A 68 7.68 -15.81 11.87
CA ASP A 68 7.34 -16.31 13.20
C ASP A 68 5.89 -15.92 13.52
N LYS A 69 5.04 -16.92 13.74
CA LYS A 69 3.58 -16.76 13.96
C LYS A 69 3.24 -16.33 15.39
N THR A 70 4.22 -16.22 16.28
CA THR A 70 4.00 -15.98 17.72
C THR A 70 3.75 -14.51 18.11
N GLU A 71 3.88 -13.56 17.18
CA GLU A 71 4.00 -12.12 17.49
C GLU A 71 2.78 -11.24 17.19
N GLY A 72 1.57 -11.80 17.06
CA GLY A 72 0.33 -11.00 16.96
C GLY A 72 0.23 -10.09 15.72
N VAL A 73 1.19 -10.13 14.82
CA VAL A 73 1.07 -9.64 13.45
C VAL A 73 0.34 -10.73 12.68
N ASP A 74 -0.86 -10.40 12.19
CA ASP A 74 -1.65 -11.26 11.32
C ASP A 74 -0.72 -11.91 10.29
N GLY A 75 -0.76 -13.23 10.16
CA GLY A 75 0.28 -14.07 9.50
C GLY A 75 0.46 -13.87 7.99
N SER A 76 0.14 -12.69 7.48
CA SER A 76 0.12 -12.27 6.08
C SER A 76 0.87 -10.94 5.89
N ALA A 77 2.15 -10.87 6.27
CA ALA A 77 3.02 -9.79 5.84
C ALA A 77 3.65 -10.13 4.46
N GLY A 78 4.05 -9.11 3.71
CA GLY A 78 4.99 -9.30 2.59
C GLY A 78 6.41 -9.42 3.13
N GLN A 79 7.35 -9.95 2.36
CA GLN A 79 8.73 -10.10 2.80
C GLN A 79 9.74 -9.97 1.65
N ASN A 80 10.81 -9.24 1.89
CA ASN A 80 12.01 -9.24 1.06
C ASN A 80 13.21 -9.73 1.88
N LEU A 81 14.07 -10.51 1.24
CA LEU A 81 15.27 -11.09 1.83
C LEU A 81 16.51 -10.60 1.07
N PHE A 82 17.59 -10.36 1.79
CA PHE A 82 18.87 -9.96 1.19
C PHE A 82 20.03 -10.60 1.94
N ILE A 83 21.03 -11.06 1.18
CA ILE A 83 22.29 -11.53 1.73
C ILE A 83 23.47 -10.85 1.04
N SER A 84 24.49 -10.50 1.83
CA SER A 84 25.80 -10.08 1.32
C SER A 84 26.90 -10.82 2.05
N GLY A 85 27.93 -11.26 1.32
CA GLY A 85 29.14 -11.76 1.95
C GLY A 85 29.93 -10.62 2.60
N GLY A 86 30.66 -10.92 3.67
CA GLY A 86 31.50 -9.94 4.35
C GLY A 86 31.81 -10.31 5.79
N SER A 87 32.68 -9.53 6.41
CA SER A 87 32.98 -9.61 7.84
C SER A 87 32.77 -8.23 8.47
N GLY A 88 32.47 -8.19 9.77
CA GLY A 88 32.26 -6.94 10.51
C GLY A 88 30.80 -6.52 10.54
N GLN A 89 30.54 -5.21 10.65
CA GLN A 89 29.17 -4.68 10.68
C GLN A 89 28.76 -4.22 9.28
N TYR A 90 27.58 -4.61 8.83
CA TYR A 90 27.00 -4.12 7.58
C TYR A 90 26.08 -2.93 7.82
N THR A 91 26.37 -1.80 7.17
CA THR A 91 25.68 -0.53 7.40
C THR A 91 25.07 0.08 6.13
N ASP A 92 25.33 -0.50 4.95
CA ASP A 92 24.86 0.03 3.67
C ASP A 92 23.42 -0.42 3.35
N MET A 93 22.46 0.20 4.03
CA MET A 93 21.03 -0.04 3.80
C MET A 93 20.57 0.46 2.43
N GLU A 94 21.25 1.43 1.81
CA GLU A 94 20.89 1.92 0.48
C GLU A 94 21.18 0.84 -0.58
N ALA A 95 22.31 0.15 -0.49
CA ALA A 95 22.63 -0.97 -1.38
C ALA A 95 21.59 -2.11 -1.29
N VAL A 96 21.09 -2.41 -0.08
CA VAL A 96 20.05 -3.45 0.12
C VAL A 96 18.79 -3.11 -0.66
N VAL A 97 18.22 -1.93 -0.43
CA VAL A 97 16.96 -1.55 -1.08
C VAL A 97 17.14 -1.33 -2.58
N LYS A 98 18.29 -0.79 -3.01
CA LYS A 98 18.61 -0.66 -4.44
C LYS A 98 18.74 -2.02 -5.12
N ALA A 99 19.31 -3.04 -4.46
CA ALA A 99 19.40 -4.38 -5.03
C ALA A 99 18.00 -4.94 -5.35
N TRP A 100 17.06 -4.80 -4.42
CA TRP A 100 15.65 -5.17 -4.63
C TRP A 100 14.99 -4.31 -5.72
N TYR A 101 15.16 -2.99 -5.66
CA TYR A 101 14.54 -2.08 -6.61
C TYR A 101 15.05 -2.25 -8.04
N ASN A 102 16.33 -2.61 -8.22
CA ASN A 102 16.96 -2.77 -9.54
C ASN A 102 16.37 -3.93 -10.36
N GLU A 103 15.58 -4.82 -9.76
CA GLU A 103 14.76 -5.78 -10.50
C GLU A 103 13.73 -5.09 -11.43
N LYS A 104 13.45 -3.79 -11.21
CA LYS A 104 12.64 -2.95 -12.12
C LYS A 104 12.99 -3.12 -13.59
N LYS A 105 14.28 -3.29 -13.91
CA LYS A 105 14.76 -3.47 -15.29
C LYS A 105 14.18 -4.71 -15.99
N ASP A 106 13.79 -5.72 -15.21
CA ASP A 106 13.24 -6.99 -15.67
C ASP A 106 11.69 -7.01 -15.58
N TYR A 107 11.06 -5.94 -15.06
CA TYR A 107 9.60 -5.85 -14.87
C TYR A 107 8.91 -5.00 -15.94
N ASN A 108 7.87 -5.56 -16.57
CA ASN A 108 7.00 -4.83 -17.49
C ASN A 108 5.66 -4.50 -16.82
N TYR A 109 5.50 -3.24 -16.41
CA TYR A 109 4.29 -2.73 -15.73
C TYR A 109 2.99 -2.91 -16.54
N ASN A 110 3.05 -2.74 -17.86
CA ASN A 110 1.84 -2.80 -18.69
C ASN A 110 1.36 -4.23 -18.89
N LYS A 111 2.31 -5.17 -19.06
CA LYS A 111 2.04 -6.59 -19.28
C LYS A 111 1.91 -7.39 -17.99
N LEU A 112 2.21 -6.80 -16.83
CA LEU A 112 2.32 -7.50 -15.54
C LEU A 112 3.24 -8.73 -15.63
N SER A 113 4.33 -8.60 -16.40
CA SER A 113 5.25 -9.71 -16.67
C SER A 113 6.63 -9.40 -16.12
N CYS A 114 7.33 -10.45 -15.71
CA CYS A 114 8.71 -10.39 -15.25
C CYS A 114 9.57 -11.33 -16.09
N SER A 115 10.71 -10.86 -16.60
CA SER A 115 11.65 -11.71 -17.34
C SER A 115 12.57 -12.54 -16.44
N LYS A 116 12.72 -12.15 -15.17
CA LYS A 116 13.56 -12.83 -14.17
C LYS A 116 12.86 -12.86 -12.80
N VAL A 117 13.46 -12.23 -11.79
CA VAL A 117 12.88 -12.00 -10.47
C VAL A 117 12.51 -10.52 -10.40
N CYS A 118 11.27 -10.23 -9.97
CA CYS A 118 10.76 -8.87 -9.83
C CYS A 118 9.98 -8.66 -8.54
N GLY A 119 9.81 -9.71 -7.73
CA GLY A 119 8.97 -9.70 -6.54
C GLY A 119 9.48 -8.74 -5.47
N HIS A 120 10.80 -8.55 -5.38
CA HIS A 120 11.38 -7.62 -4.43
C HIS A 120 11.12 -6.18 -4.85
N TYR A 121 11.33 -5.87 -6.14
CA TYR A 121 10.98 -4.56 -6.70
C TYR A 121 9.50 -4.24 -6.47
N THR A 122 8.59 -5.11 -6.90
CA THR A 122 7.16 -4.82 -6.81
C THR A 122 6.69 -4.66 -5.36
N GLN A 123 7.31 -5.34 -4.39
CA GLN A 123 7.03 -5.13 -2.97
C GLN A 123 7.55 -3.78 -2.46
N VAL A 124 8.77 -3.36 -2.84
CA VAL A 124 9.32 -2.04 -2.47
C VAL A 124 8.37 -0.91 -2.92
N VAL A 125 7.80 -1.05 -4.13
CA VAL A 125 6.91 -0.05 -4.74
C VAL A 125 5.42 -0.39 -4.66
N TRP A 126 5.01 -1.25 -3.72
CA TRP A 126 3.60 -1.57 -3.56
C TRP A 126 2.85 -0.42 -2.89
N ALA A 127 1.94 0.26 -3.61
CA ALA A 127 1.29 1.49 -3.19
C ALA A 127 0.55 1.36 -1.87
N ASP A 128 -0.15 0.24 -1.67
CA ASP A 128 -0.94 0.03 -0.46
C ASP A 128 -0.12 -0.34 0.78
N THR A 129 1.09 -0.88 0.59
CA THR A 129 2.01 -1.19 1.67
C THR A 129 2.55 0.11 2.26
N ASN A 130 2.22 0.38 3.52
CA ASN A 130 2.61 1.62 4.21
C ASN A 130 3.31 1.39 5.56
N ARG A 131 3.57 0.13 5.93
CA ARG A 131 4.33 -0.23 7.13
C ARG A 131 5.50 -1.13 6.74
N LEU A 132 6.67 -0.80 7.26
CA LEU A 132 7.92 -1.51 7.05
C LEU A 132 8.55 -1.84 8.41
N GLY A 133 9.07 -3.05 8.56
CA GLY A 133 9.96 -3.39 9.67
C GLY A 133 10.99 -4.40 9.22
N CYS A 134 12.25 -4.18 9.57
CA CYS A 134 13.36 -5.02 9.11
C CYS A 134 14.24 -5.49 10.26
N GLY A 135 14.84 -6.66 10.10
CA GLY A 135 15.79 -7.27 11.00
C GLY A 135 17.10 -7.59 10.29
N TYR A 136 18.18 -7.65 11.05
CA TYR A 136 19.53 -7.92 10.57
C TYR A 136 20.18 -9.02 11.42
N LYS A 137 20.90 -9.92 10.76
CA LYS A 137 21.74 -10.92 11.44
C LYS A 137 23.03 -11.15 10.67
N TYR A 138 24.15 -11.12 11.38
CA TYR A 138 25.37 -11.74 10.88
C TYR A 138 25.32 -13.26 11.12
N CYS A 139 25.44 -14.02 10.05
CA CYS A 139 25.42 -15.48 10.05
C CYS A 139 26.81 -16.00 9.69
N SER A 140 27.51 -16.60 10.67
CA SER A 140 28.76 -17.33 10.41
C SER A 140 28.55 -18.48 9.42
N LYS A 141 27.37 -19.10 9.49
CA LYS A 141 26.87 -20.10 8.56
C LYS A 141 25.40 -19.80 8.26
N LEU A 142 25.06 -19.64 7.00
CA LEU A 142 23.69 -19.54 6.50
C LEU A 142 23.41 -20.70 5.55
N THR A 143 22.26 -21.34 5.72
CA THR A 143 21.81 -22.44 4.85
C THR A 143 20.70 -21.92 3.92
N GLU A 144 20.71 -22.32 2.67
CA GLU A 144 19.63 -22.07 1.70
C GLU A 144 18.71 -23.31 1.61
N ASP A 145 17.48 -23.15 1.12
CA ASP A 145 16.49 -24.24 0.96
C ASP A 145 17.00 -25.46 0.17
N ASN A 146 17.94 -25.23 -0.75
CA ASN A 146 18.58 -26.28 -1.55
C ASN A 146 19.73 -27.00 -0.82
N GLY A 147 19.94 -26.71 0.47
CA GLY A 147 21.00 -27.26 1.31
C GLY A 147 22.37 -26.61 1.14
N LYS A 148 22.53 -25.64 0.22
CA LYS A 148 23.80 -24.91 0.06
C LYS A 148 24.09 -24.07 1.28
N VAL A 149 25.37 -23.99 1.62
CA VAL A 149 25.85 -23.24 2.78
C VAL A 149 26.68 -22.06 2.30
N LYS A 150 26.40 -20.88 2.87
CA LYS A 150 27.22 -19.67 2.75
C LYS A 150 27.78 -19.30 4.10
N ASN A 151 29.07 -18.98 4.14
CA ASN A 151 29.74 -18.59 5.37
C ASN A 151 29.92 -17.06 5.40
N ASN A 152 29.91 -16.49 6.60
CA ASN A 152 30.17 -15.07 6.85
C ASN A 152 29.28 -14.16 5.98
N VAL A 153 27.97 -14.23 6.22
CA VAL A 153 26.98 -13.44 5.50
C VAL A 153 26.20 -12.51 6.41
N HIS A 154 25.94 -11.33 5.90
CA HIS A 154 24.96 -10.38 6.42
C HIS A 154 23.60 -10.74 5.86
N TYR A 155 22.66 -11.08 6.72
CA TYR A 155 21.30 -11.44 6.35
C TYR A 155 20.33 -10.35 6.81
N ILE A 156 19.62 -9.74 5.85
CA ILE A 156 18.60 -8.71 6.10
C ILE A 156 17.25 -9.26 5.67
N VAL A 157 16.27 -9.13 6.56
CA VAL A 157 14.87 -9.49 6.35
C VAL A 157 14.04 -8.22 6.51
N CYS A 158 13.19 -7.89 5.54
CA CYS A 158 12.23 -6.80 5.65
C CYS A 158 10.81 -7.33 5.47
N ASN A 159 9.95 -7.03 6.43
CA ASN A 159 8.53 -7.36 6.40
C ASN A 159 7.67 -6.12 6.11
N TYR A 160 6.59 -6.34 5.37
CA TYR A 160 5.76 -5.31 4.76
C TYR A 160 4.29 -5.50 5.13
N SER A 161 3.59 -4.44 5.53
CA SER A 161 2.15 -4.50 5.82
C SER A 161 1.38 -3.29 5.28
N PRO A 162 0.18 -3.49 4.70
CA PRO A 162 -0.34 -4.78 4.20
C PRO A 162 0.61 -5.43 3.17
N PRO A 163 0.50 -6.76 2.94
CA PRO A 163 1.35 -7.45 1.98
C PRO A 163 1.09 -6.95 0.56
N GLY A 164 2.11 -6.98 -0.29
CA GLY A 164 2.00 -6.68 -1.71
C GLY A 164 1.91 -7.93 -2.58
N ASN A 165 2.29 -7.77 -3.84
CA ASN A 165 2.50 -8.86 -4.81
C ASN A 165 1.26 -9.74 -5.07
N PHE A 166 0.06 -9.16 -5.00
CA PHE A 166 -1.16 -9.87 -5.37
C PHE A 166 -1.18 -10.21 -6.87
N LYS A 167 -1.41 -11.49 -7.18
CA LYS A 167 -1.43 -12.00 -8.56
C LYS A 167 -2.43 -11.22 -9.42
N GLY A 168 -1.98 -10.77 -10.59
CA GLY A 168 -2.80 -10.04 -11.56
C GLY A 168 -3.07 -8.58 -11.18
N GLN A 169 -2.42 -8.05 -10.14
CA GLN A 169 -2.53 -6.64 -9.75
C GLN A 169 -1.26 -5.87 -10.07
N LYS A 170 -1.41 -4.58 -10.36
CA LYS A 170 -0.30 -3.63 -10.52
C LYS A 170 0.17 -3.18 -9.14
N PRO A 171 1.48 -2.94 -8.96
CA PRO A 171 2.01 -2.50 -7.67
C PRO A 171 1.50 -1.11 -7.27
N PHE A 172 1.14 -0.26 -8.22
CA PHE A 172 0.60 1.08 -8.02
C PHE A 172 -0.23 1.50 -9.24
N LYS A 173 -0.93 2.63 -9.17
CA LYS A 173 -1.57 3.28 -10.32
C LYS A 173 -0.66 4.36 -10.88
N LYS A 174 -0.33 4.29 -12.17
CA LYS A 174 0.40 5.36 -12.87
C LYS A 174 -0.44 6.64 -12.96
N GLY A 175 0.18 7.77 -12.66
CA GLY A 175 -0.43 9.09 -12.79
C GLY A 175 0.29 10.14 -11.95
N ASP A 176 -0.27 11.35 -11.93
CA ASP A 176 0.27 12.45 -11.15
C ASP A 176 0.27 12.11 -9.66
N ALA A 177 1.37 12.39 -8.96
CA ALA A 177 1.53 12.05 -7.55
C ALA A 177 0.35 12.53 -6.71
N CYS A 178 -0.14 11.66 -5.82
CA CYS A 178 -1.23 11.92 -4.88
C CYS A 178 -2.60 12.24 -5.51
N SER A 179 -2.80 11.98 -6.81
CA SER A 179 -4.09 12.20 -7.47
C SER A 179 -5.15 11.14 -7.16
N LEU A 180 -4.75 9.94 -6.71
CA LEU A 180 -5.65 8.79 -6.48
C LEU A 180 -5.42 8.10 -5.13
N CYS A 181 -5.03 8.85 -4.10
CA CYS A 181 -4.82 8.31 -2.76
C CYS A 181 -6.06 7.55 -2.21
N SER A 182 -5.83 6.45 -1.49
CA SER A 182 -6.92 5.58 -1.00
C SER A 182 -7.88 6.25 0.00
N SER A 183 -7.46 7.33 0.66
CA SER A 183 -8.32 8.15 1.53
C SER A 183 -9.43 8.89 0.75
N GLY A 184 -9.34 8.89 -0.58
CA GLY A 184 -10.13 9.73 -1.48
C GLY A 184 -9.77 11.21 -1.37
N SER A 185 -8.71 11.55 -0.65
CA SER A 185 -8.17 12.90 -0.49
C SER A 185 -6.73 12.92 -1.00
N GLY A 186 -6.35 13.94 -1.75
CA GLY A 186 -5.03 14.06 -2.35
C GLY A 186 -3.96 14.64 -1.42
N TRP A 187 -4.10 14.49 -0.09
CA TRP A 187 -3.07 14.93 0.84
C TRP A 187 -1.74 14.25 0.56
N CYS A 188 -0.71 15.07 0.38
CA CYS A 188 0.55 14.65 -0.19
C CYS A 188 1.72 15.16 0.63
N ARG A 189 2.61 14.26 1.04
CA ARG A 189 3.90 14.59 1.66
C ARG A 189 5.01 14.15 0.72
N ASP A 190 5.66 15.12 0.09
CA ASP A 190 6.77 14.89 -0.83
C ASP A 190 6.45 13.81 -1.89
N GLY A 191 5.33 13.98 -2.62
CA GLY A 191 4.92 13.04 -3.68
C GLY A 191 4.34 11.69 -3.21
N LEU A 192 4.12 11.48 -1.91
CA LEU A 192 3.50 10.28 -1.35
C LEU A 192 2.19 10.62 -0.63
N CYS A 193 1.18 9.77 -0.79
CA CYS A 193 -0.09 9.87 -0.10
C CYS A 193 0.09 9.72 1.41
N ASP A 194 -0.39 10.69 2.17
CA ASP A 194 -0.29 10.74 3.63
C ASP A 194 -1.67 11.06 4.25
N SER A 195 -1.87 10.71 5.51
CA SER A 195 -3.14 10.89 6.23
C SER A 195 -3.27 12.26 6.87
N CYS A 196 -2.72 13.30 6.25
CA CYS A 196 -2.80 14.67 6.78
C CYS A 196 -4.27 15.09 6.93
N SER A 197 -4.57 15.91 7.94
CA SER A 197 -5.91 16.47 8.15
C SER A 197 -6.07 17.87 7.53
N SER A 198 -4.96 18.56 7.29
CA SER A 198 -4.87 19.89 6.69
C SER A 198 -3.46 20.12 6.11
N ALA A 199 -3.30 21.20 5.35
CA ALA A 199 -1.99 21.66 4.93
C ALA A 199 -1.19 22.09 6.17
N SER A 200 -0.06 21.44 6.43
CA SER A 200 0.81 21.72 7.57
C SER A 200 2.22 21.22 7.28
N GLY A 201 3.24 22.04 7.56
CA GLY A 201 4.65 21.72 7.32
C GLY A 201 4.90 21.16 5.92
N ASP A 202 5.04 19.84 5.83
CA ASP A 202 5.37 19.08 4.61
C ASP A 202 4.15 18.54 3.84
N CYS A 203 2.93 18.68 4.37
CA CYS A 203 1.70 18.21 3.74
C CYS A 203 1.10 19.28 2.83
N THR A 204 0.84 18.93 1.57
CA THR A 204 0.24 19.80 0.55
C THR A 204 -0.94 19.12 -0.15
N CYS A 205 -1.74 19.91 -0.86
CA CYS A 205 -2.82 19.43 -1.72
C CYS A 205 -2.51 19.71 -3.20
N PRO A 206 -1.78 18.82 -3.90
CA PRO A 206 -1.50 18.96 -5.33
C PRO A 206 -2.64 18.46 -6.23
N LEU A 207 -3.75 17.97 -5.66
CA LEU A 207 -4.84 17.34 -6.39
C LEU A 207 -5.46 18.29 -7.43
N LYS A 208 -5.60 17.80 -8.66
CA LYS A 208 -6.28 18.50 -9.76
C LYS A 208 -7.52 17.74 -10.18
N CYS A 209 -8.68 18.36 -10.05
CA CYS A 209 -9.94 17.75 -10.46
C CYS A 209 -10.11 17.81 -11.98
N LYS A 210 -10.49 16.68 -12.57
CA LYS A 210 -10.80 16.49 -13.99
C LYS A 210 -12.29 16.71 -14.23
N ASN A 211 -12.68 16.81 -15.51
CA ASN A 211 -14.08 16.76 -15.95
C ASN A 211 -15.00 17.74 -15.20
N CYS A 212 -14.55 19.00 -15.07
CA CYS A 212 -15.25 20.08 -14.39
C CYS A 212 -15.50 19.84 -12.88
N GLY A 213 -14.85 18.85 -12.28
CA GLY A 213 -14.85 18.65 -10.84
C GLY A 213 -14.30 19.88 -10.11
N THR A 214 -14.86 20.18 -8.95
CA THR A 214 -14.43 21.32 -8.11
C THR A 214 -13.61 20.81 -6.93
N LEU A 215 -12.41 21.36 -6.72
CA LEU A 215 -11.56 21.01 -5.58
C LEU A 215 -12.08 21.69 -4.30
N ASN A 216 -12.28 20.91 -3.25
CA ASN A 216 -12.36 21.42 -1.89
C ASN A 216 -10.96 21.42 -1.27
N SER A 217 -10.37 22.61 -1.15
CA SER A 217 -9.00 22.79 -0.64
C SER A 217 -8.87 22.50 0.85
N SER A 218 -9.94 22.59 1.63
CA SER A 218 -9.92 22.34 3.09
C SER A 218 -9.72 20.87 3.44
N ASN A 219 -10.16 19.95 2.58
CA ASN A 219 -10.01 18.51 2.80
C ASN A 219 -9.30 17.78 1.64
N CYS A 220 -8.82 18.55 0.65
CA CYS A 220 -8.15 18.06 -0.55
C CYS A 220 -8.94 16.99 -1.31
N LYS A 221 -10.26 17.18 -1.49
CA LYS A 221 -11.13 16.25 -2.23
C LYS A 221 -11.78 16.92 -3.42
N CYS A 222 -11.93 16.19 -4.51
CA CYS A 222 -12.72 16.65 -5.65
C CYS A 222 -14.20 16.35 -5.44
N LYS A 223 -15.05 17.37 -5.67
CA LYS A 223 -16.48 17.19 -5.90
C LYS A 223 -16.68 17.04 -7.40
N CYS A 224 -17.01 15.83 -7.84
CA CYS A 224 -17.20 15.54 -9.26
C CYS A 224 -18.53 16.07 -9.78
N SER A 225 -18.50 16.52 -11.04
CA SER A 225 -19.70 16.84 -11.83
C SER A 225 -20.49 15.58 -12.15
N THR A 226 -21.76 15.75 -12.53
CA THR A 226 -22.63 14.66 -12.96
C THR A 226 -21.97 13.81 -14.05
N GLY A 227 -22.04 12.49 -13.90
CA GLY A 227 -21.44 11.54 -14.84
C GLY A 227 -19.98 11.15 -14.52
N TRP A 228 -19.36 11.71 -13.49
CA TRP A 228 -17.95 11.43 -13.13
C TRP A 228 -17.77 11.01 -11.66
N THR A 229 -16.79 10.16 -11.40
CA THR A 229 -16.42 9.64 -10.07
C THR A 229 -14.91 9.44 -9.95
N GLY A 230 -14.45 8.89 -8.82
CA GLY A 230 -13.02 8.70 -8.52
C GLY A 230 -12.41 9.83 -7.70
N GLY A 231 -11.14 9.69 -7.33
CA GLY A 231 -10.44 10.64 -6.45
C GLY A 231 -10.22 12.02 -7.09
N ASP A 232 -9.95 12.04 -8.39
CA ASP A 232 -9.72 13.24 -9.20
C ASP A 232 -10.83 13.49 -10.24
N CYS A 233 -11.94 12.76 -10.17
CA CYS A 233 -13.05 12.82 -11.14
C CYS A 233 -12.73 12.34 -12.56
N SER A 234 -11.66 11.56 -12.75
CA SER A 234 -11.30 11.00 -14.07
C SER A 234 -12.11 9.78 -14.48
N GLU A 235 -12.78 9.10 -13.53
CA GLU A 235 -13.48 7.85 -13.81
C GLU A 235 -14.91 8.14 -14.28
N ASP A 236 -15.33 7.51 -15.38
CA ASP A 236 -16.75 7.52 -15.79
C ASP A 236 -17.58 6.96 -14.65
N CYS A 237 -18.57 7.73 -14.23
CA CYS A 237 -19.52 7.22 -13.29
C CYS A 237 -20.38 6.14 -13.96
N LYS A 238 -20.51 4.98 -13.31
CA LYS A 238 -21.37 3.87 -13.75
C LYS A 238 -22.28 3.42 -12.61
N ASP A 239 -23.50 3.01 -12.94
CA ASP A 239 -24.46 2.43 -12.00
C ASP A 239 -24.14 0.97 -11.64
N ASN A 240 -22.87 0.66 -11.34
CA ASN A 240 -22.44 -0.65 -10.85
C ASN A 240 -21.12 -0.57 -10.05
N HIS A 241 -20.93 -1.49 -9.10
CA HIS A 241 -19.74 -1.56 -8.23
C HIS A 241 -18.56 -2.31 -8.89
N SER A 242 -17.32 -2.01 -8.48
CA SER A 242 -16.08 -2.61 -9.03
C SER A 242 -15.93 -4.13 -8.82
N LYS A 243 -16.73 -4.72 -7.91
CA LYS A 243 -16.84 -6.18 -7.66
C LYS A 243 -17.94 -6.87 -8.46
N CYS A 244 -18.64 -6.14 -9.32
CA CYS A 244 -19.69 -6.69 -10.17
C CYS A 244 -19.12 -7.60 -11.26
N GLY A 245 -19.60 -8.84 -11.28
CA GLY A 245 -19.12 -9.91 -12.16
C GLY A 245 -17.74 -10.47 -11.78
N LYS A 246 -17.24 -10.22 -10.57
CA LYS A 246 -15.96 -10.77 -10.06
C LYS A 246 -16.20 -11.92 -9.07
N SER A 247 -15.18 -12.75 -8.86
CA SER A 247 -15.15 -13.79 -7.83
C SER A 247 -13.84 -13.68 -7.01
N PRO A 248 -13.90 -13.43 -5.68
CA PRO A 248 -15.11 -13.12 -4.91
C PRO A 248 -15.73 -11.77 -5.29
N GLY A 249 -17.06 -11.70 -5.39
CA GLY A 249 -17.80 -10.50 -5.84
C GLY A 249 -19.30 -10.76 -6.06
N TYR A 250 -19.98 -9.83 -6.74
CA TYR A 250 -21.44 -9.85 -6.91
C TYR A 250 -21.83 -10.26 -8.34
N PRO A 251 -22.92 -11.02 -8.55
CA PRO A 251 -23.43 -11.31 -9.89
C PRO A 251 -23.73 -10.04 -10.70
N LYS A 252 -23.47 -10.06 -12.01
CA LYS A 252 -23.74 -8.88 -12.89
C LYS A 252 -25.22 -8.47 -12.88
N SER A 253 -26.13 -9.42 -12.65
CA SER A 253 -27.58 -9.19 -12.61
C SER A 253 -28.03 -8.29 -11.45
N VAL A 254 -27.36 -8.37 -10.30
CA VAL A 254 -27.74 -7.60 -9.10
C VAL A 254 -27.09 -6.21 -9.04
N CYS A 255 -26.10 -5.99 -9.90
CA CYS A 255 -25.26 -4.81 -9.89
C CYS A 255 -25.86 -3.56 -10.52
N LYS A 256 -27.07 -3.66 -11.09
CA LYS A 256 -27.82 -2.52 -11.64
C LYS A 256 -29.04 -2.17 -10.77
N ASN A 257 -29.25 -2.87 -9.64
CA ASN A 257 -30.40 -2.65 -8.78
C ASN A 257 -30.13 -1.49 -7.80
N PRO A 258 -30.93 -0.42 -7.79
CA PRO A 258 -30.71 0.76 -6.93
C PRO A 258 -30.64 0.46 -5.43
N THR A 259 -31.49 -0.44 -4.93
CA THR A 259 -31.55 -0.82 -3.51
C THR A 259 -30.30 -1.58 -3.06
N ILE A 260 -29.80 -2.45 -3.94
CA ILE A 260 -28.56 -3.21 -3.71
C ILE A 260 -27.35 -2.28 -3.78
N ILE A 261 -27.37 -1.31 -4.70
CA ILE A 261 -26.39 -0.24 -4.80
C ILE A 261 -26.32 0.56 -3.49
N ASP A 262 -27.46 0.94 -2.90
CA ASP A 262 -27.49 1.67 -1.63
C ASP A 262 -27.03 0.83 -0.44
N PHE A 263 -27.36 -0.45 -0.43
CA PHE A 263 -26.81 -1.39 0.56
C PHE A 263 -25.27 -1.51 0.44
N MET A 264 -24.73 -1.56 -0.79
CA MET A 264 -23.29 -1.60 -1.03
C MET A 264 -22.58 -0.32 -0.55
N LYS A 265 -23.21 0.86 -0.74
CA LYS A 265 -22.70 2.16 -0.25
C LYS A 265 -22.50 2.16 1.27
N SER A 266 -23.50 1.68 2.01
CA SER A 266 -23.52 1.75 3.49
C SER A 266 -22.58 0.76 4.17
N ASN A 267 -22.33 -0.40 3.56
CA ASN A 267 -21.58 -1.48 4.21
C ASN A 267 -20.10 -1.59 3.81
N TYR A 268 -19.69 -1.02 2.67
CA TYR A 268 -18.34 -1.25 2.12
C TYR A 268 -17.55 0.02 1.81
N GLY A 269 -18.08 1.21 2.14
CA GLY A 269 -17.35 2.47 2.07
C GLY A 269 -16.70 2.74 0.71
N GLY A 270 -17.49 3.00 -0.33
CA GLY A 270 -16.95 3.25 -1.67
C GLY A 270 -17.89 3.95 -2.65
N GLN A 271 -17.36 5.03 -3.25
CA GLN A 271 -17.75 5.79 -4.46
C GLN A 271 -19.24 6.18 -4.65
N LYS A 272 -19.48 7.48 -4.86
CA LYS A 272 -20.73 7.98 -5.44
C LYS A 272 -20.98 7.25 -6.77
N ILE A 273 -22.05 6.48 -6.79
CA ILE A 273 -22.72 6.00 -8.00
C ILE A 273 -23.61 7.13 -8.53
N CYS A 274 -23.84 7.18 -9.83
CA CYS A 274 -24.23 8.37 -10.59
C CYS A 274 -25.57 8.96 -10.21
N ASN A 275 -26.39 8.15 -9.55
CA ASN A 275 -27.65 8.58 -9.00
C ASN A 275 -27.41 9.29 -7.66
N ASP A 276 -26.72 10.43 -7.73
CA ASP A 276 -26.76 11.44 -6.70
C ASP A 276 -27.91 12.38 -7.06
N ALA A 277 -29.00 12.22 -6.31
CA ALA A 277 -30.35 12.76 -6.44
C ALA A 277 -30.46 14.30 -6.53
N SER A 278 -29.72 14.94 -7.43
CA SER A 278 -29.85 16.35 -7.79
C SER A 278 -30.83 16.57 -8.96
N GLU A 279 -31.25 15.51 -9.65
CA GLU A 279 -32.36 15.52 -10.62
C GLU A 279 -33.65 14.84 -10.10
N MET A 280 -33.78 14.65 -8.79
CA MET A 280 -35.06 14.31 -8.16
C MET A 280 -35.67 15.47 -7.36
N LYS A 281 -35.26 16.71 -7.64
CA LYS A 281 -36.01 17.89 -7.20
C LYS A 281 -36.69 18.56 -8.39
N ILE A 282 -38.02 18.61 -8.29
CA ILE A 282 -39.00 19.34 -9.11
C ILE A 282 -39.42 18.57 -10.37
N GLY A 283 -40.31 17.59 -10.22
CA GLY A 283 -40.98 17.01 -11.40
C GLY A 283 -41.91 15.82 -11.21
N LYS A 284 -41.92 15.12 -10.06
CA LYS A 284 -42.83 13.96 -9.86
C LYS A 284 -43.45 13.84 -8.46
N ILE A 285 -43.74 14.98 -7.84
CA ILE A 285 -44.77 15.04 -6.77
C ILE A 285 -46.19 14.83 -7.36
N VAL A 286 -46.35 14.85 -8.69
CA VAL A 286 -47.67 14.73 -9.33
C VAL A 286 -48.09 13.28 -9.62
N ILE A 287 -47.18 12.29 -9.67
CA ILE A 287 -47.56 10.93 -10.12
C ILE A 287 -47.94 9.99 -8.95
N ILE A 288 -47.48 10.25 -7.72
CA ILE A 288 -47.83 9.41 -6.57
C ILE A 288 -49.24 9.75 -6.02
N LEU A 289 -49.75 10.96 -6.28
CA LEU A 289 -51.13 11.34 -5.97
C LEU A 289 -52.15 10.83 -7.00
N SER A 290 -51.74 10.45 -8.22
CA SER A 290 -52.64 9.90 -9.24
C SER A 290 -52.92 8.40 -9.06
N ILE A 291 -52.07 7.67 -8.32
CA ILE A 291 -52.20 6.22 -8.15
C ILE A 291 -52.97 5.87 -6.86
N LEU A 292 -53.05 6.79 -5.89
CA LEU A 292 -53.80 6.59 -4.63
C LEU A 292 -55.29 6.99 -4.70
N LEU A 293 -55.75 7.58 -5.81
CA LEU A 293 -57.19 7.84 -6.06
C LEU A 293 -57.85 6.85 -7.02
N ALA A 294 -57.11 5.83 -7.48
CA ALA A 294 -57.65 4.76 -8.34
C ALA A 294 -58.11 3.51 -7.54
N TYR A 295 -58.12 3.59 -6.21
CA TYR A 295 -58.58 2.53 -5.31
C TYR A 295 -59.49 3.09 -4.20
N ILE A 296 -60.41 3.99 -4.56
CA ILE A 296 -61.69 4.20 -3.88
C ILE A 296 -62.79 3.82 -4.87
#